data_AF-A0A0B8Q3N9-F1
#
_entry.id   AF-A0A0B8Q3N9-F1
#
_cell.length_a   1.000
_cell.length_b   1.000
_cell.length_c   1.000
_cell.angle_alpha   90.00
_cell.angle_beta   90.00
_cell.angle_gamma   90.00
#
_symmetry.space_group_name_H-M   'P 1'
#
loop_
_entity.id
_entity.type
_entity.pdbx_description
1 polymer ?
#
loop_
_entity_poly.entity_id
_entity_poly.type
_entity_poly.pdbx_seq_one_letter_code
_entity_poly.pdbx_strand_id
1 'polypeptide(L)'
;MSWLFAVGVAYGMSKDKDGAAALAALVMMYVVTTLLSPGAVSQIQGIPADAVPAAFGKIQNQFVGILVGIISAEIYNRFSHVELHKALAFFSGKRLVPILTSVAGIVVSFVLMYVWPESTTV
;
A
#
# COMPACT_ATOMS: atom_id res chain seq x y z
N MET A 1 -8.87 10.63 6.43
CA MET A 1 -9.19 9.61 7.46
C MET A 1 -8.63 8.23 7.15
N SER A 2 -8.63 7.76 5.90
CA SER A 2 -8.06 6.46 5.48
C SER A 2 -6.60 6.22 5.91
N TRP A 3 -5.77 7.26 5.92
CA TRP A 3 -4.38 7.21 6.40
C TRP A 3 -4.26 6.82 7.88
N LEU A 4 -5.16 7.32 8.74
CA LEU A 4 -5.18 6.98 10.15
C LEU A 4 -5.60 5.52 10.37
N PHE A 5 -6.49 5.00 9.53
CA PHE A 5 -6.85 3.58 9.54
C PHE A 5 -5.68 2.70 9.10
N ALA A 6 -4.95 3.09 8.06
CA ALA A 6 -3.76 2.35 7.63
C ALA A 6 -2.71 2.27 8.74
N VAL A 7 -2.41 3.40 9.38
CA VAL A 7 -1.46 3.46 10.49
C VAL A 7 -1.96 2.71 11.71
N GLY A 8 -3.20 2.95 12.12
CA GLY A 8 -3.79 2.37 13.33
C GLY A 8 -3.92 0.85 13.24
N VAL A 9 -4.35 0.34 12.09
CA VAL A 9 -4.44 -1.11 11.85
C VAL A 9 -3.06 -1.74 11.76
N ALA A 10 -2.12 -1.10 11.05
CA ALA A 10 -0.76 -1.64 10.94
C ALA A 10 -0.04 -1.70 12.30
N TYR A 11 -0.18 -0.64 13.10
CA TYR A 11 0.37 -0.59 14.45
C TYR A 11 -0.32 -1.59 15.39
N GLY A 12 -1.65 -1.68 15.34
CA GLY A 12 -2.44 -2.57 16.20
C GLY A 12 -2.22 -4.05 15.90
N MET A 13 -1.96 -4.41 14.65
CA MET A 13 -1.69 -5.79 14.22
C MET A 13 -0.20 -6.18 14.26
N SER A 14 0.70 -5.21 14.49
CA SER A 14 2.12 -5.51 14.71
C SER A 14 2.30 -6.21 16.05
N LYS A 15 2.96 -7.38 16.06
CA LYS A 15 3.21 -8.16 17.29
C LYS A 15 4.01 -7.37 18.33
N ASP A 16 4.96 -6.57 17.86
CA ASP A 16 5.87 -5.80 18.73
C ASP A 16 5.34 -4.38 19.01
N LYS A 17 4.21 -4.00 18.42
CA LYS A 17 3.68 -2.63 18.41
C LYS A 17 4.77 -1.60 18.08
N ASP A 18 5.60 -1.95 17.09
CA ASP A 18 6.71 -1.12 16.67
C ASP A 18 6.24 -0.04 15.70
N GLY A 19 6.76 1.19 15.89
CA GLY A 19 6.49 2.31 14.99
C GLY A 19 6.96 2.06 13.56
N ALA A 20 7.90 1.14 13.34
CA ALA A 20 8.33 0.73 12.00
C ALA A 20 7.19 0.14 11.15
N ALA A 21 6.24 -0.59 11.75
CA ALA A 21 5.08 -1.13 11.04
C ALA A 21 4.11 -0.03 10.58
N ALA A 22 3.88 0.97 11.45
CA ALA A 22 3.08 2.15 11.15
C ALA A 22 3.69 2.97 9.99
N LEU A 23 5.01 3.15 10.01
CA LEU A 23 5.73 3.90 8.99
C LEU A 23 5.72 3.17 7.64
N ALA A 24 5.87 1.84 7.65
CA ALA A 24 5.76 1.02 6.45
C ALA A 24 4.35 1.08 5.81
N ALA A 25 3.30 1.19 6.63
CA ALA A 25 1.92 1.34 6.15
C ALA A 25 1.67 2.71 5.52
N LEU A 26 2.27 3.78 6.07
CA LEU A 26 2.25 5.11 5.45
C LEU A 26 2.88 5.10 4.07
N VAL A 27 4.04 4.44 3.94
CA VAL A 27 4.75 4.33 2.66
C VAL A 27 3.90 3.55 1.65
N MET A 28 3.33 2.40 2.06
CA MET A 28 2.46 1.61 1.20
C MET A 28 1.22 2.40 0.77
N MET A 29 0.59 3.13 1.70
CA MET A 29 -0.56 3.98 1.40
C MET A 29 -0.19 5.09 0.40
N TYR A 30 0.98 5.70 0.55
CA TYR A 30 1.47 6.71 -0.38
C TYR A 30 1.66 6.16 -1.79
N VAL A 31 2.31 4.99 -1.92
CA VAL A 31 2.46 4.29 -3.20
C VAL A 31 1.09 3.98 -3.81
N VAL A 32 0.17 3.45 -3.00
CA VAL A 32 -1.17 3.06 -3.46
C VAL A 32 -1.96 4.25 -3.99
N THR A 33 -1.99 5.35 -3.22
CA THR A 33 -2.71 6.57 -3.63
C THR A 33 -2.09 7.27 -4.83
N THR A 34 -0.77 7.16 -5.02
CA THR A 34 -0.08 7.77 -6.17
C THR A 34 -0.38 7.00 -7.45
N LEU A 35 -0.26 5.66 -7.42
CA LEU A 35 -0.46 4.82 -8.60
C LEU A 35 -1.93 4.75 -9.04
N LEU A 36 -2.85 4.83 -8.09
CA LEU A 36 -4.28 4.86 -8.37
C LEU A 36 -4.82 6.28 -8.62
N SER A 37 -3.96 7.29 -8.67
CA SER A 37 -4.38 8.65 -9.02
C SER A 37 -4.88 8.68 -10.48
N PRO A 38 -5.91 9.50 -10.80
CA PRO A 38 -6.46 9.54 -12.15
C PRO A 38 -5.42 9.82 -13.25
N GLY A 39 -4.42 10.65 -12.95
CA GLY A 39 -3.31 10.93 -13.88
C GLY A 39 -2.40 9.72 -14.11
N ALA A 40 -2.07 8.98 -13.05
CA ALA A 40 -1.27 7.76 -13.18
C ALA A 40 -2.04 6.66 -13.92
N VAL A 41 -3.33 6.48 -13.62
CA VAL A 41 -4.19 5.50 -14.30
C VAL A 41 -4.35 5.83 -15.78
N SER A 42 -4.53 7.11 -16.13
CA SER A 42 -4.58 7.58 -17.52
C SER A 42 -3.27 7.27 -18.27
N GLN A 43 -2.11 7.49 -17.64
CA GLN A 43 -0.81 7.14 -18.23
C GLN A 43 -0.60 5.63 -18.39
N ILE A 44 -1.01 4.83 -17.39
CA ILE A 44 -0.81 3.38 -17.38
C ILE A 44 -1.74 2.67 -18.36
N GLN A 45 -3.00 3.10 -18.51
CA GLN A 45 -3.94 2.50 -19.47
C GLN A 45 -3.94 3.18 -20.85
N GLY A 46 -3.27 4.31 -21.02
CA GLY A 46 -3.24 5.05 -22.29
C GLY A 46 -4.58 5.67 -22.69
N ILE A 47 -5.46 5.95 -21.72
CA ILE A 47 -6.82 6.44 -21.94
C ILE A 47 -6.86 7.95 -21.61
N PRO A 48 -7.61 8.80 -22.36
CA PRO A 48 -7.79 10.21 -22.01
C PRO A 48 -8.30 10.39 -20.57
N ALA A 49 -7.81 11.44 -19.90
CA ALA A 49 -8.10 11.73 -18.49
C ALA A 49 -9.61 11.85 -18.18
N ASP A 50 -10.42 12.22 -19.17
CA ASP A 50 -11.88 12.34 -19.07
C ASP A 50 -12.63 10.99 -19.03
N ALA A 51 -11.99 9.91 -19.48
CA ALA A 51 -12.54 8.56 -19.43
C ALA A 51 -12.05 7.76 -18.22
N VAL A 52 -11.22 8.36 -17.35
CA VAL A 52 -10.83 7.74 -16.09
C VAL A 52 -12.05 7.73 -15.16
N PRO A 53 -12.46 6.56 -14.63
CA PRO A 53 -13.62 6.48 -13.75
C PRO A 53 -13.49 7.43 -12.55
N ALA A 54 -14.54 8.19 -12.25
CA ALA A 54 -14.59 9.09 -11.09
C ALA A 54 -14.34 8.35 -9.75
N ALA A 55 -14.48 7.02 -9.75
CA ALA A 55 -14.10 6.12 -8.66
C ALA A 55 -12.64 6.31 -8.19
N PHE A 56 -11.71 6.60 -9.11
CA PHE A 56 -10.31 6.83 -8.80
C PHE A 56 -10.08 8.16 -8.04
N GLY A 57 -11.01 9.12 -8.17
CA GLY A 57 -11.01 10.36 -7.38
C GLY A 57 -11.37 10.15 -5.89
N LYS A 58 -12.01 9.03 -5.54
CA LYS A 58 -12.40 8.66 -4.16
C LYS A 58 -11.64 7.45 -3.61
N ILE A 59 -10.44 7.18 -4.11
CA ILE A 59 -9.69 5.99 -3.68
C ILE A 59 -9.17 6.05 -2.24
N GLN A 60 -9.12 7.25 -1.64
CA GLN A 60 -8.75 7.40 -0.23
C GLN A 60 -9.89 7.02 0.75
N ASN A 61 -10.55 5.89 0.55
CA ASN A 61 -11.59 5.35 1.42
C ASN A 61 -11.01 4.58 2.63
N GLN A 62 -11.79 4.49 3.71
CA GLN A 62 -11.42 3.69 4.90
C GLN A 62 -11.06 2.24 4.55
N PHE A 63 -11.75 1.64 3.56
CA PHE A 63 -11.47 0.28 3.11
C PHE A 63 -10.03 0.10 2.63
N VAL A 64 -9.55 0.99 1.75
CA VAL A 64 -8.16 0.95 1.25
C VAL A 64 -7.18 1.16 2.40
N GLY A 65 -7.50 2.05 3.33
CA GLY A 65 -6.70 2.25 4.55
C GLY A 65 -6.56 0.98 5.38
N ILE A 66 -7.67 0.29 5.69
CA ILE A 66 -7.66 -0.96 6.46
C ILE A 66 -6.90 -2.06 5.69
N LEU A 67 -7.17 -2.21 4.40
CA LEU A 67 -6.53 -3.22 3.55
C LEU A 67 -5.00 -3.04 3.52
N VAL A 68 -4.54 -1.81 3.27
CA VAL A 68 -3.11 -1.46 3.27
C VAL A 68 -2.50 -1.68 4.67
N GLY A 69 -3.23 -1.33 5.73
CA GLY A 69 -2.79 -1.53 7.11
C GLY A 69 -2.58 -3.01 7.46
N ILE A 70 -3.51 -3.89 7.06
CA ILE A 70 -3.40 -5.33 7.28
C ILE A 70 -2.20 -5.91 6.53
N ILE A 71 -2.05 -5.60 5.24
CA ILE A 71 -0.96 -6.12 4.42
C ILE A 71 0.40 -5.65 4.96
N SER A 72 0.50 -4.37 5.33
CA SER A 72 1.72 -3.84 5.92
C SER A 72 2.07 -4.49 7.26
N ALA A 73 1.08 -4.78 8.12
CA ALA A 73 1.32 -5.51 9.37
C ALA A 73 1.78 -6.95 9.13
N GLU A 74 1.21 -7.63 8.14
CA GLU A 74 1.57 -9.02 7.83
C GLU A 74 3.00 -9.10 7.29
N ILE A 75 3.37 -8.19 6.38
CA ILE A 75 4.74 -8.05 5.87
C ILE A 75 5.69 -7.69 7.02
N TYR A 76 5.32 -6.76 7.90
CA TYR A 76 6.15 -6.42 9.06
C TYR A 76 6.39 -7.65 9.94
N ASN A 77 5.33 -8.35 10.37
CA ASN A 77 5.44 -9.48 11.27
C ASN A 77 6.24 -10.66 10.67
N ARG A 78 6.22 -10.81 9.35
CA ARG A 78 6.93 -11.89 8.66
C ARG A 78 8.38 -11.54 8.34
N PHE A 79 8.68 -10.30 7.98
CA PHE A 79 9.99 -9.88 7.46
C PHE A 79 10.83 -9.03 8.45
N SER A 80 10.29 -8.61 9.60
CA SER A 80 11.02 -7.83 10.62
C SER A 80 12.25 -8.52 11.20
N HIS A 81 12.32 -9.86 11.12
CA HIS A 81 13.42 -10.69 11.64
C HIS A 81 14.21 -11.42 10.55
N VAL A 82 13.93 -11.15 9.27
CA VAL A 82 14.63 -11.82 8.17
C VAL A 82 15.99 -11.16 7.94
N GLU A 83 17.05 -11.96 8.02
CA GLU A 83 18.40 -11.56 7.67
C GLU A 83 18.69 -11.89 6.21
N LEU A 84 19.15 -10.89 5.44
CA LEU A 84 19.55 -11.08 4.05
C LEU A 84 21.03 -11.37 3.90
N HIS A 85 21.36 -12.03 2.79
CA HIS A 85 22.73 -12.40 2.41
C HIS A 85 23.67 -11.17 2.41
N LYS A 86 24.97 -11.40 2.64
CA LYS A 86 25.98 -10.38 3.04
C LYS A 86 26.00 -9.06 2.25
N ALA A 87 25.56 -9.04 0.98
CA ALA A 87 25.46 -7.83 0.17
C ALA A 87 24.26 -6.91 0.50
N LEU A 88 23.15 -7.46 1.03
CA LEU A 88 21.92 -6.75 1.37
C LEU A 88 21.65 -6.70 2.88
N ALA A 89 22.58 -7.18 3.70
CA ALA A 89 22.49 -7.17 5.16
C ALA A 89 22.31 -5.74 5.74
N PHE A 90 22.62 -4.68 4.99
CA PHE A 90 22.34 -3.31 5.41
C PHE A 90 20.83 -3.01 5.55
N PHE A 91 20.00 -3.73 4.79
CA PHE A 91 18.53 -3.61 4.81
C PHE A 91 17.87 -4.70 5.65
N SER A 92 18.62 -5.56 6.36
CA SER A 92 18.02 -6.65 7.13
C SER A 92 17.14 -6.16 8.29
N GLY A 93 16.16 -7.00 8.65
CA GLY A 93 15.24 -6.74 9.74
C GLY A 93 14.27 -5.58 9.47
N LYS A 94 14.08 -4.69 10.45
CA LYS A 94 13.03 -3.66 10.45
C LYS A 94 13.14 -2.62 9.33
N ARG A 95 14.33 -2.42 8.74
CA ARG A 95 14.56 -1.49 7.63
C ARG A 95 14.11 -2.03 6.28
N LEU A 96 13.98 -3.35 6.17
CA LEU A 96 13.47 -4.01 4.98
C LEU A 96 11.99 -3.71 4.77
N VAL A 97 11.25 -3.58 5.87
CA VAL A 97 9.80 -3.60 5.85
C VAL A 97 9.23 -2.49 4.96
N PRO A 98 9.66 -1.22 5.06
CA PRO A 98 9.18 -0.16 4.16
C PRO A 98 9.46 -0.44 2.67
N ILE A 99 10.56 -1.13 2.36
CA ILE A 99 10.92 -1.47 0.98
C ILE A 99 9.95 -2.54 0.46
N LEU A 100 9.73 -3.61 1.22
CA LEU A 100 8.78 -4.66 0.85
C LEU A 100 7.35 -4.14 0.75
N THR A 101 6.91 -3.30 1.69
CA THR A 101 5.56 -2.74 1.66
C THR A 101 5.39 -1.78 0.48
N SER A 102 6.43 -1.08 0.04
CA SER A 102 6.39 -0.30 -1.20
C SER A 102 6.15 -1.19 -2.43
N VAL A 103 6.91 -2.28 -2.55
CA VAL A 103 6.75 -3.24 -3.66
C VAL A 103 5.38 -3.92 -3.62
N ALA A 104 4.93 -4.33 -2.44
CA ALA A 104 3.59 -4.86 -2.25
C ALA A 104 2.51 -3.82 -2.58
N GLY A 105 2.75 -2.54 -2.27
CA GLY A 105 1.89 -1.41 -2.63
C GLY A 105 1.69 -1.30 -4.13
N ILE A 106 2.75 -1.49 -4.93
CA ILE A 106 2.66 -1.51 -6.40
C ILE A 106 1.73 -2.64 -6.85
N VAL A 107 1.93 -3.86 -6.35
CA VAL A 107 1.10 -5.01 -6.71
C VAL A 107 -0.37 -4.79 -6.32
N VAL A 108 -0.61 -4.30 -5.10
CA VAL A 108 -1.94 -3.99 -4.60
C VAL A 108 -2.62 -2.90 -5.45
N SER A 109 -1.88 -1.88 -5.88
CA SER A 109 -2.38 -0.87 -6.81
C SER A 109 -2.81 -1.46 -8.13
N PHE A 110 -2.02 -2.35 -8.73
CA PHE A 110 -2.40 -3.02 -9.98
C PHE A 110 -3.67 -3.85 -9.78
N VAL A 111 -3.77 -4.63 -8.70
CA VAL A 111 -4.98 -5.41 -8.40
C VAL A 111 -6.20 -4.50 -8.22
N LEU A 112 -6.08 -3.45 -7.41
CA LEU A 112 -7.15 -2.47 -7.21
C LEU A 112 -7.50 -1.77 -8.52
N MET A 113 -6.54 -1.49 -9.39
CA MET A 113 -6.79 -0.82 -10.67
C MET A 113 -7.68 -1.63 -11.62
N TYR A 114 -7.67 -2.97 -11.52
CA TYR A 114 -8.60 -3.83 -12.27
C TYR A 114 -9.91 -4.09 -11.52
N VAL A 115 -9.87 -4.30 -10.20
CA VAL A 115 -11.05 -4.64 -9.39
C VAL A 115 -11.96 -3.43 -9.12
N TRP A 116 -11.38 -2.25 -8.95
CA TRP A 116 -12.11 -1.02 -8.62
C TRP A 116 -13.01 -0.48 -9.74
N PRO A 117 -12.60 -0.41 -11.03
CA PRO A 117 -13.48 0.05 -12.10
C PRO A 117 -14.69 -0.87 -12.31
N GLU A 118 -14.53 -2.18 -12.14
CA GLU A 118 -15.65 -3.13 -12.26
C GLU A 118 -16.74 -2.88 -11.21
N SER A 119 -16.37 -2.50 -9.99
CA SER A 119 -17.32 -2.22 -8.90
C SER A 119 -18.19 -0.96 -9.11
N THR A 120 -17.84 -0.09 -10.06
CA THR A 120 -18.57 1.18 -10.31
C THR A 120 -19.39 1.16 -11.62
N THR A 121 -19.47 0.01 -12.30
CA THR A 121 -20.25 -0.14 -13.56
C THR A 121 -21.71 -0.54 -13.35
N VAL A 122 -22.40 0.09 -12.38
CA VAL A 122 -23.86 -0.05 -12.19
C VAL A 122 -24.52 1.33 -12.15
#